data_AF-A0A7C3U6R8-F1
#
_entry.id   AF-A0A7C3U6R8-F1
#
_cell.length_a   1.000
_cell.length_b   1.000
_cell.length_c   1.000
_cell.angle_alpha   90.00
_cell.angle_beta   90.00
_cell.angle_gamma   90.00
#
_symmetry.space_group_name_H-M   'P 1'
#
loop_
_entity.id
_entity.type
_entity.pdbx_description
1 polymer ?
#
loop_
_entity_poly.entity_id
_entity_poly.type
_entity_poly.pdbx_seq_one_letter_code
_entity_poly.pdbx_strand_id
1 'polypeptide(L)' 'MSETSDLIPRPRSLFLRVKCKNCGAERVVFDRSSTEVKCEVCDETLIIPTGGRANVKGEILQILG' A
#
# COMPACT_ATOMS: atom_id res chain seq x y z
N MET A 1 -20.59 -5.56 -15.26
CA MET A 1 -20.09 -6.05 -13.96
C MET A 1 -21.26 -5.96 -13.00
N SER A 2 -21.66 -7.13 -12.52
CA SER A 2 -23.02 -7.54 -12.13
C SER A 2 -23.44 -7.08 -10.72
N GLU A 3 -24.75 -6.85 -10.60
CA GLU A 3 -25.53 -6.19 -9.55
C GLU A 3 -25.55 -6.89 -8.17
N THR A 4 -24.42 -7.00 -7.46
CA THR A 4 -24.42 -7.47 -6.06
C THR A 4 -23.49 -6.70 -5.13
N SER A 5 -22.77 -5.67 -5.61
CA SER A 5 -21.84 -4.88 -4.79
C SER A 5 -22.47 -3.69 -4.04
N ASP A 6 -23.71 -3.32 -4.35
CA ASP A 6 -24.34 -2.10 -3.81
C ASP A 6 -25.15 -2.32 -2.52
N LEU A 7 -25.57 -3.56 -2.22
CA LEU A 7 -26.28 -3.87 -0.97
C LEU A 7 -25.34 -4.00 0.25
N ILE A 8 -24.07 -4.39 0.02
CA ILE A 8 -23.05 -4.48 1.06
C ILE A 8 -21.77 -3.81 0.52
N PRO A 9 -21.44 -2.59 0.96
CA PRO A 9 -20.27 -1.89 0.46
C PRO A 9 -18.99 -2.63 0.88
N ARG A 10 -18.15 -2.96 -0.11
CA ARG A 10 -16.82 -3.51 0.13
C ARG A 10 -15.77 -2.40 0.11
N PRO A 11 -14.75 -2.46 0.98
CA PRO A 11 -13.66 -1.51 0.92
C PRO A 11 -12.92 -1.64 -0.41
N ARG A 12 -12.61 -0.49 -1.03
CA ARG A 12 -11.79 -0.44 -2.25
C ARG A 12 -10.28 -0.51 -1.95
N SER A 13 -9.93 -0.65 -0.67
CA SER A 13 -8.57 -0.62 -0.14
C SER A 13 -7.95 -1.98 -0.04
N LEU A 14 -6.66 -2.00 -0.34
CA LEU A 14 -5.88 -3.19 -0.57
C LEU A 14 -4.61 -3.14 0.29
N PHE A 15 -4.09 -4.31 0.65
CA PHE A 15 -2.78 -4.42 1.26
C PHE A 15 -1.75 -4.80 0.19
N LEU A 16 -0.62 -4.11 0.19
CA LEU A 16 0.46 -4.31 -0.76
C LEU A 16 1.68 -4.82 0.00
N ARG A 17 2.35 -5.84 -0.54
CA ARG A 17 3.69 -6.21 -0.11
C ARG A 17 4.69 -5.45 -0.98
N VAL A 18 5.45 -4.56 -0.34
CA VAL A 18 6.40 -3.67 -1.00
C VAL A 18 7.80 -4.01 -0.56
N LYS A 19 8.72 -4.11 -1.52
CA LYS A 19 10.14 -4.27 -1.31
C LYS A 19 10.84 -2.92 -1.43
N CYS A 20 11.69 -2.60 -0.45
CA CYS A 20 12.56 -1.44 -0.51
C CYS A 20 13.67 -1.67 -1.54
N LYS A 21 13.87 -0.72 -2.45
CA LYS A 21 14.92 -0.78 -3.48
C LYS A 21 16.34 -0.64 -2.90
N ASN A 22 16.47 -0.01 -1.73
CA ASN A 22 17.76 0.33 -1.15
C ASN A 22 18.33 -0.79 -0.26
N CYS A 23 17.51 -1.39 0.60
CA CYS A 23 17.93 -2.42 1.57
C CYS A 23 17.34 -3.82 1.30
N GLY A 24 16.43 -3.95 0.33
CA GLY A 24 15.78 -5.22 0.01
C GLY A 24 14.75 -5.71 1.04
N ALA A 25 14.52 -4.95 2.12
CA ALA A 25 13.53 -5.28 3.13
C ALA A 25 12.11 -5.27 2.55
N GLU A 26 11.30 -6.25 2.93
CA GLU A 26 9.91 -6.36 2.54
C GLU A 26 8.99 -5.86 3.65
N ARG A 27 7.95 -5.12 3.28
CA ARG A 27 6.97 -4.59 4.22
C ARG A 27 5.57 -4.70 3.64
N VAL A 28 4.60 -5.07 4.48
CA VAL A 28 3.19 -4.97 4.14
C VAL A 28 2.68 -3.58 4.48
N VAL A 29 2.03 -2.94 3.52
CA VAL A 29 1.58 -1.57 3.60
C VAL A 29 0.17 -1.40 3.06
N PHE A 30 -0.52 -0.36 3.50
CA PHE A 30 -1.90 -0.07 3.10
C PHE A 30 -1.93 0.89 1.91
N ASP A 31 -2.72 0.57 0.87
CA ASP A 31 -2.75 1.34 -0.38
C ASP A 31 -3.30 2.77 -0.22
N ARG A 32 -4.09 3.03 0.84
CA ARG A 32 -4.63 4.36 1.20
C ARG A 32 -4.13 4.82 2.57
N SER A 33 -2.83 4.66 2.82
CA SER A 33 -2.21 5.15 4.05
C SER A 33 -2.40 6.66 4.18
N SER A 34 -2.83 7.12 5.36
CA SER A 34 -2.93 8.53 5.75
C SER A 34 -1.64 9.05 6.40
N THR A 35 -0.66 8.18 6.62
CA THR A 35 0.62 8.51 7.25
C THR A 35 1.77 8.10 6.34
N GLU A 36 2.90 8.79 6.49
CA GLU A 36 4.15 8.40 5.84
C GLU A 36 4.67 7.10 6.44
N VAL A 37 4.96 6.13 5.58
CA VAL A 37 5.53 4.85 6.01
C VAL A 37 6.99 4.82 5.59
N LYS A 38 7.89 4.71 6.56
CA LYS A 38 9.32 4.56 6.36
C LYS A 38 9.75 3.10 6.40
N CYS A 39 10.89 2.81 5.78
CA CYS A 39 11.58 1.55 5.94
C CYS A 39 12.23 1.48 7.32
N GLU A 40 12.02 0.40 8.08
CA GLU A 40 12.65 0.21 9.39
C GLU A 40 14.17 0.03 9.32
N VAL A 41 14.70 -0.39 8.17
CA VAL A 41 16.13 -0.71 8.00
C VAL A 41 16.94 0.50 7.53
N CYS A 42 16.43 1.26 6.56
CA CYS A 42 17.17 2.37 5.93
C CYS A 42 16.52 3.74 6.08
N ASP A 43 15.44 3.85 6.85
CA ASP A 43 14.63 5.07 7.09
C ASP A 43 14.10 5.78 5.82
N GLU A 44 14.20 5.14 4.66
CA GLU A 44 13.71 5.67 3.38
C GLU A 44 12.17 5.68 3.37
N THR A 45 11.57 6.74 2.83
CA THR A 45 10.12 6.85 2.68
C THR A 45 9.62 5.87 1.63
N LEU A 46 8.89 4.84 2.06
CA LEU A 46 8.26 3.85 1.19
C LEU A 46 6.90 4.33 0.66
N ILE A 47 6.15 5.05 1.50
CA ILE A 47 4.83 5.59 1.15
C ILE A 47 4.72 7.06 1.52
N ILE A 48 4.16 7.83 0.59
CA ILE A 48 3.70 9.20 0.81
C ILE A 48 2.17 9.21 0.77
N PRO A 49 1.49 9.67 1.84
CA PRO A 49 0.04 9.76 1.85
C PRO A 49 -0.44 10.81 0.83
N THR A 50 -1.57 10.53 0.18
CA THR A 50 -2.24 11.49 -0.70
C THR A 50 -3.72 11.54 -0.33
N GLY A 51 -4.53 12.37 -1.00
CA GLY A 51 -5.98 12.40 -0.79
C GLY A 51 -6.73 11.10 -1.14
N GLY A 52 -6.06 10.13 -1.74
CA GLY A 52 -6.64 8.84 -2.14
C GLY A 52 -5.66 7.71 -1.97
N ARG A 53 -5.25 7.09 -3.10
CA ARG A 53 -4.22 6.05 -3.06
C ARG A 53 -2.87 6.69 -2.75
N ALA A 54 -2.24 6.19 -1.70
CA ALA A 54 -0.93 6.63 -1.27
C ALA A 54 0.11 6.27 -2.35
N ASN A 55 1.10 7.14 -2.51
CA ASN A 55 2.14 6.96 -3.52
C ASN A 55 3.24 6.02 -2.96
N VAL A 56 3.43 4.87 -3.61
CA VAL A 56 4.40 3.85 -3.21
C VAL A 56 5.70 4.05 -3.99
N LYS A 57 6.81 4.35 -3.31
CA LYS A 57 8.14 4.54 -3.92
C LYS A 57 8.93 3.23 -4.10
N GLY A 58 8.56 2.18 -3.37
CA GLY A 58 9.16 0.86 -3.45
C GLY A 58 8.65 0.02 -4.62
N GLU A 59 9.17 -1.20 -4.74
CA GLU A 59 8.69 -2.20 -5.70
C GLU A 59 7.53 -3.00 -5.10
N ILE A 60 6.39 -3.08 -5.79
CA ILE A 60 5.24 -3.87 -5.30
C ILE A 60 5.43 -5.32 -5.75
N LEU A 61 5.62 -6.22 -4.80
CA LEU A 61 5.79 -7.66 -5.07
C LEU A 61 4.44 -8.36 -5.23
N GLN A 62 3.50 -8.05 -4.34
CA GLN A 62 2.22 -8.77 -4.27
C GLN A 62 1.10 -7.89 -3.71
N ILE A 63 -0.11 -8.12 -4.21
CA ILE A 63 -1.35 -7.59 -3.63
C ILE A 63 -1.95 -8.69 -2.74
N LEU A 64 -2.20 -8.37 -1.46
CA LEU A 64 -2.59 -9.32 -0.43
C LEU A 64 -4.11 -9.34 -0.16
N GLY A 65 -4.87 -8.40 -0.73
CA GLY A 65 -6.33 -8.32 -0.62
C GLY A 65 -6.87 -7.24 -1.51
#